data_AF-A0A9D8NCZ2-F1
#
_entry.id   AF-A0A9D8NCZ2-F1
#
_cell.length_a   1.000
_cell.length_b   1.000
_cell.length_c   1.000
_cell.angle_alpha   90.00
_cell.angle_beta   90.00
_cell.angle_gamma   90.00
#
_symmetry.space_group_name_H-M   'P 1'
#
loop_
_entity.id
_entity.type
_entity.pdbx_description
1 polymer ?
#
loop_
_entity_poly.entity_id
_entity_poly.type
_entity_poly.pdbx_seq_one_letter_code
_entity_poly.pdbx_strand_id
1 'polypeptide(L)'
;MQKISRLAAQEVAVLRVLVNCQGRVVSRRELARLAGIADLNDRRCDSLLVAIRRHLGPESIRTVRSRGWMLVPVAVERAEVLLVA
;
A
#
# COMPACT_ATOMS: atom_id res chain seq x y z
N MET A 1 15.13 3.27 -18.12
CA MET A 1 15.38 4.37 -17.18
C MET A 1 14.26 4.36 -16.14
N GLN A 2 14.41 3.59 -15.04
CA GLN A 2 13.39 3.61 -13.97
C GLN A 2 13.54 4.93 -13.21
N LYS A 3 12.53 5.80 -13.32
CA LYS A 3 12.45 7.02 -12.52
C LYS A 3 12.23 6.59 -11.07
N ILE A 4 13.17 6.91 -10.18
CA ILE A 4 12.93 6.80 -8.73
C ILE A 4 11.90 7.89 -8.39
N SER A 5 10.62 7.54 -8.57
CA SER A 5 9.52 8.43 -8.23
C SER A 5 9.30 8.30 -6.73
N ARG A 6 9.57 9.39 -5.99
CA ARG A 6 9.23 9.49 -4.56
C ARG A 6 7.73 9.27 -4.37
N LEU A 7 7.38 8.54 -3.33
CA LEU A 7 6.01 8.36 -2.91
C LEU A 7 5.44 9.68 -2.37
N ALA A 8 4.19 9.98 -2.71
CA ALA A 8 3.42 11.02 -2.06
C ALA A 8 3.10 10.63 -0.60
N ALA A 9 2.83 11.61 0.27
CA ALA A 9 2.62 11.38 1.69
C ALA A 9 1.54 10.33 2.01
N GLN A 10 0.44 10.32 1.25
CA GLN A 10 -0.63 9.33 1.42
C GLN A 10 -0.22 7.92 0.97
N GLU A 11 0.62 7.81 -0.06
CA GLU A 11 1.15 6.53 -0.51
C GLU A 11 2.14 5.97 0.52
N VAL A 12 2.99 6.83 1.11
CA VAL A 12 3.86 6.48 2.24
C VAL A 12 3.04 5.97 3.42
N ALA A 13 1.97 6.67 3.80
CA ALA A 13 1.11 6.27 4.91
C ALA A 13 0.48 4.89 4.68
N VAL A 14 -0.11 4.67 3.50
CA VAL A 14 -0.72 3.38 3.13
C VAL A 14 0.32 2.27 3.06
N LEU A 15 1.48 2.53 2.44
CA LEU A 15 2.54 1.53 2.32
C LEU A 15 3.11 1.14 3.68
N ARG A 16 3.29 2.10 4.59
CA ARG A 16 3.74 1.84 5.96
C ARG A 16 2.78 0.93 6.72
N VAL A 17 1.46 1.14 6.57
CA VAL A 17 0.46 0.23 7.17
C VAL A 17 0.58 -1.18 6.60
N LEU A 18 0.75 -1.32 5.29
CA LEU A 18 0.87 -2.62 4.63
C LEU A 18 2.14 -3.38 5.07
N VAL A 19 3.26 -2.69 5.23
CA VAL A 19 4.52 -3.25 5.77
C VAL A 19 4.33 -3.68 7.24
N ASN A 20 3.76 -2.81 8.07
CA ASN A 20 3.48 -3.12 9.48
C ASN A 20 2.52 -4.32 9.65
N CYS A 21 1.64 -4.54 8.66
CA CYS A 21 0.70 -5.65 8.61
C CYS A 21 1.15 -6.77 7.67
N GLN A 22 2.44 -6.87 7.36
CA GLN A 22 2.97 -7.91 6.48
C GLN A 22 2.48 -9.31 6.88
N GLY A 23 2.18 -10.15 5.89
CA GLY A 23 1.64 -11.48 6.19
C GLY A 23 0.15 -11.50 6.62
N ARG A 24 -0.54 -10.34 6.66
CA ARG A 24 -1.98 -10.26 7.01
C ARG A 24 -2.80 -9.52 5.96
N VAL A 25 -4.08 -9.88 5.85
CA VAL A 25 -5.07 -9.12 5.07
C VAL A 25 -5.59 -7.95 5.89
N VAL A 26 -5.46 -6.74 5.35
CA VAL A 26 -5.95 -5.49 5.94
C VAL A 26 -7.20 -5.03 5.20
N SER A 27 -8.29 -4.80 5.92
CA SER A 27 -9.56 -4.36 5.32
C SER A 27 -9.49 -2.89 4.86
N ARG A 28 -10.41 -2.46 3.98
CA ARG A 28 -10.48 -1.05 3.54
C ARG A 28 -10.62 -0.08 4.71
N ARG A 29 -11.54 -0.35 5.62
CA ARG A 29 -11.78 0.51 6.80
C ARG A 29 -10.56 0.57 7.71
N GLU A 30 -9.94 -0.59 7.94
CA GLU A 30 -8.72 -0.67 8.76
C GLU A 30 -7.55 0.07 8.11
N LEU A 31 -7.34 -0.13 6.82
CA LEU A 31 -6.28 0.52 6.04
C LEU A 31 -6.46 2.05 6.07
N ALA A 32 -7.68 2.52 5.81
CA ALA A 32 -7.98 3.95 5.81
C ALA A 32 -7.77 4.58 7.19
N ARG A 33 -8.20 3.90 8.25
CA ARG A 33 -8.02 4.37 9.64
C ARG A 33 -6.54 4.45 10.02
N LEU A 34 -5.78 3.38 9.78
CA LEU A 34 -4.36 3.32 10.15
C LEU A 34 -3.49 4.27 9.32
N ALA A 35 -3.87 4.52 8.07
CA ALA A 35 -3.16 5.46 7.20
C ALA A 35 -3.62 6.92 7.39
N GLY A 36 -4.58 7.19 8.29
CA GLY A 36 -5.08 8.54 8.55
C GLY A 36 -5.85 9.16 7.39
N ILE A 37 -6.49 8.33 6.56
CA ILE A 37 -7.26 8.76 5.37
C ILE A 37 -8.73 8.34 5.43
N ALA A 38 -9.24 8.02 6.64
CA ALA A 38 -10.61 7.55 6.83
C ALA A 38 -11.67 8.59 6.42
N ASP A 39 -11.35 9.88 6.50
CA ASP A 39 -12.26 10.97 6.13
C ASP A 39 -12.25 11.26 4.61
N LEU A 40 -11.44 10.52 3.84
CA LEU A 40 -11.39 10.64 2.38
C LEU A 40 -12.39 9.69 1.71
N ASN A 41 -12.74 10.00 0.46
CA ASN A 41 -13.56 9.15 -0.41
C ASN A 41 -13.14 7.67 -0.34
N ASP A 42 -14.11 6.75 -0.24
CA ASP A 42 -13.92 5.29 -0.21
C ASP A 42 -12.99 4.76 -1.30
N ARG A 43 -13.01 5.37 -2.50
CA ARG A 43 -12.15 4.97 -3.63
C ARG A 43 -10.69 5.38 -3.49
N ARG A 44 -10.36 6.24 -2.52
CA ARG A 44 -9.00 6.76 -2.33
C ARG A 44 -8.02 5.64 -2.01
N CYS A 45 -8.42 4.66 -1.20
CA CYS A 45 -7.61 3.46 -0.93
C CYS A 45 -7.26 2.74 -2.24
N ASP A 46 -8.26 2.45 -3.07
CA ASP A 46 -8.06 1.76 -4.34
C ASP A 46 -7.09 2.52 -5.27
N SER A 47 -7.24 3.84 -5.39
CA SER A 47 -6.32 4.67 -6.19
C SER A 47 -4.88 4.67 -5.65
N LEU A 48 -4.70 4.78 -4.32
CA LEU A 48 -3.37 4.73 -3.70
C LEU A 48 -2.71 3.37 -3.89
N LEU A 49 -3.47 2.27 -3.77
CA LEU A 49 -2.96 0.92 -4.00
C LEU A 49 -2.53 0.70 -5.46
N VAL A 50 -3.28 1.25 -6.42
CA VAL A 50 -2.89 1.23 -7.85
C VAL A 50 -1.58 2.01 -8.04
N ALA A 51 -1.43 3.17 -7.41
CA ALA A 51 -0.22 3.97 -7.53
C ALA A 51 0.99 3.25 -6.92
N ILE A 52 0.88 2.73 -5.68
CA ILE A 52 1.92 1.95 -5.01
C ILE A 52 2.37 0.74 -5.87
N ARG A 53 1.44 0.02 -6.50
CA ARG A 53 1.76 -1.09 -7.43
C ARG A 53 2.62 -0.64 -8.62
N ARG A 54 2.53 0.61 -9.07
CA ARG A 54 3.41 1.13 -10.14
C ARG A 54 4.86 1.28 -9.68
N HIS A 55 5.10 1.46 -8.38
CA HIS A 55 6.45 1.54 -7.81
C HIS A 55 7.01 0.16 -7.46
N LEU A 56 6.19 -0.72 -6.88
CA LEU A 56 6.66 -2.03 -6.37
C LEU A 56 6.54 -3.17 -7.39
N GLY A 57 5.67 -3.01 -8.39
CA GLY A 57 5.25 -4.03 -9.33
C GLY A 57 3.78 -4.42 -9.13
N PRO A 58 3.07 -4.86 -10.18
CA PRO A 58 1.63 -5.13 -10.13
C PRO A 58 1.25 -6.22 -9.11
N GLU A 59 2.10 -7.24 -8.95
CA GLU A 59 1.87 -8.38 -8.06
C GLU A 59 2.32 -8.13 -6.60
N SER A 60 2.80 -6.92 -6.28
CA SER A 60 3.30 -6.60 -4.93
C SER A 60 2.22 -6.61 -3.86
N ILE A 61 0.98 -6.30 -4.23
CA ILE A 61 -0.17 -6.26 -3.32
C ILE A 61 -1.24 -7.21 -3.84
N ARG A 62 -1.55 -8.24 -3.06
CA ARG A 62 -2.62 -9.20 -3.37
C ARG A 62 -3.96 -8.66 -2.90
N THR A 63 -4.92 -8.59 -3.82
CA THR A 63 -6.33 -8.33 -3.48
C THR A 63 -6.96 -9.61 -2.96
N VAL A 64 -7.59 -9.55 -1.79
CA VAL A 64 -8.39 -10.64 -1.24
C VAL A 64 -9.85 -10.22 -1.26
N ARG A 65 -10.63 -10.84 -2.15
CA ARG A 65 -12.02 -10.48 -2.45
C ARG A 65 -12.84 -10.36 -1.17
N SER A 66 -13.56 -9.24 -1.06
CA SER A 66 -14.42 -8.89 0.08
C SER A 66 -13.73 -8.78 1.46
N ARG A 67 -12.41 -8.98 1.54
CA ARG A 67 -11.64 -8.89 2.81
C ARG A 67 -10.69 -7.70 2.85
N GLY A 68 -10.05 -7.38 1.73
CA GLY A 68 -9.10 -6.26 1.65
C GLY A 68 -7.83 -6.61 0.87
N TRP A 69 -6.69 -6.14 1.35
CA TRP A 69 -5.41 -6.26 0.65
C TRP A 69 -4.31 -6.75 1.56
N MET A 70 -3.28 -7.34 0.97
CA MET A 70 -2.14 -7.89 1.66
C MET A 70 -0.88 -7.58 0.85
N LEU A 71 0.16 -7.09 1.52
CA LEU A 71 1.49 -7.02 0.94
C LEU A 71 2.02 -8.45 0.76
N VAL A 72 2.40 -8.80 -0.47
CA VAL A 72 2.96 -10.12 -0.75
C VAL A 72 4.34 -10.22 -0.10
N PRO A 73 4.71 -11.34 0.55
CA PRO A 73 5.99 -11.46 1.26
C PRO A 73 7.21 -11.06 0.44
N VAL A 74 7.26 -11.45 -0.85
CA VAL A 74 8.37 -11.12 -1.77
C VAL A 74 8.51 -9.62 -2.06
N ALA A 75 7.49 -8.81 -1.77
CA ALA A 75 7.50 -7.37 -2.00
C ALA A 75 7.85 -6.55 -0.74
N VAL A 76 7.99 -7.18 0.44
CA VAL A 76 8.24 -6.49 1.71
C VAL A 76 9.56 -5.74 1.68
N GLU A 77 10.65 -6.41 1.31
CA GLU A 77 11.98 -5.79 1.27
C GLU A 77 12.00 -4.55 0.34
N ARG A 78 11.40 -4.67 -0.86
CA ARG A 78 11.30 -3.55 -1.80
C ARG A 78 10.43 -2.40 -1.26
N ALA A 79 9.37 -2.74 -0.53
CA ALA A 79 8.52 -1.74 0.13
C ALA A 79 9.27 -0.98 1.23
N GLU A 80 10.08 -1.67 2.02
CA GLU A 80 10.91 -1.06 3.07
C GLU A 80 11.95 -0.11 2.46
N VAL A 81 12.64 -0.53 1.39
CA VAL A 81 13.58 0.35 0.65
C VAL A 81 12.88 1.62 0.16
N LEU A 82 11.67 1.49 -0.38
CA LEU A 82 10.91 2.62 -0.91
C LEU A 82 10.43 3.59 0.18
N LEU A 83 10.26 3.13 1.42
CA LEU A 83 9.87 3.97 2.56
C LEU A 83 11.03 4.81 3.13
N VAL A 84 12.27 4.49 2.77
CA VAL A 84 13.49 5.14 3.27
C VAL A 84 14.14 6.07 2.22
N ALA A 85 13.70 5.98 0.95
CA ALA A 85 14.21 6.77 -0.19
C ALA A 85 13.60 8.18 -0.33
#